data_AF-A0A3D5QCE1-F1
#
_entry.id   AF-A0A3D5QCE1-F1
#
_cell.length_a   1.000
_cell.length_b   1.000
_cell.length_c   1.000
_cell.angle_alpha   90.00
_cell.angle_beta   90.00
_cell.angle_gamma   90.00
#
_symmetry.space_group_name_H-M   'P 1'
#
loop_
_entity.id
_entity.type
_entity.pdbx_description
1 polymer ?
#
loop_
_entity_poly.entity_id
_entity_poly.type
_entity_poly.pdbx_seq_one_letter_code
_entity_poly.pdbx_strand_id
1 'polypeptide(L)'
;MANIKGVTLIELMVTIGVMAIIFAIAIPNYVQWRNENNMESDVRKIYSTLNNYRSKAFTQKTEFKVIINGSSVSVEDNASSVVETVNLTYDFVSNSITIDKRGTFGGNNIYPQNTTIQPQYNCIAVDDTRIKLGFTNDGSGCNW
;
A
#
# COMPACT_ATOMS: atom_id res chain seq x y z
N MET A 1 -38.26 8.75 38.61
CA MET A 1 -38.21 9.79 37.57
C MET A 1 -36.76 10.21 37.41
N ALA A 2 -36.14 9.92 36.26
CA ALA A 2 -34.74 10.28 36.01
C ALA A 2 -34.65 11.77 35.69
N ASN A 3 -33.81 12.50 36.43
CA ASN A 3 -33.55 13.92 36.24
C ASN A 3 -32.55 14.10 35.10
N ILE A 4 -33.00 14.61 33.96
CA ILE A 4 -32.15 14.87 32.79
C ILE A 4 -31.52 16.25 32.97
N LYS A 5 -30.22 16.30 33.28
CA LYS A 5 -29.48 17.57 33.36
C LYS A 5 -29.13 18.05 31.95
N GLY A 6 -29.48 19.28 31.62
CA GLY A 6 -29.12 19.94 30.35
C GLY A 6 -27.74 20.60 30.39
N VAL A 7 -27.15 20.86 29.22
CA VAL A 7 -25.89 21.58 29.04
C VAL A 7 -26.16 23.08 28.93
N THR A 8 -25.33 23.91 29.56
CA THR A 8 -25.47 25.38 29.44
C THR A 8 -24.76 25.91 28.19
N LEU A 9 -25.21 27.05 27.67
CA LEU A 9 -24.62 27.65 26.47
C LEU A 9 -23.13 27.99 26.67
N ILE A 10 -22.76 28.47 27.86
CA ILE A 10 -21.37 28.78 28.20
C ILE A 10 -20.48 27.52 28.29
N GLU A 11 -21.02 26.42 28.82
CA GLU A 11 -20.30 25.13 28.88
C GLU A 11 -20.02 24.58 27.48
N LEU A 12 -20.97 24.74 26.54
CA LEU A 12 -20.75 24.41 25.14
C LEU A 12 -19.62 25.27 24.53
N MET A 13 -19.59 26.58 24.79
CA MET A 13 -18.56 27.46 24.25
C MET A 13 -17.15 27.15 24.78
N VAL A 14 -17.04 26.82 26.07
CA VAL A 14 -15.75 26.43 26.67
C VAL A 14 -15.30 25.07 26.13
N THR A 15 -16.20 24.09 26.02
CA THR A 15 -15.85 22.75 25.53
C THR A 15 -15.39 22.76 24.08
N ILE A 16 -16.08 23.49 23.17
CA ILE A 16 -15.60 23.64 21.79
C ILE A 16 -14.27 24.40 21.73
N GLY A 17 -14.04 25.35 22.63
CA GLY A 17 -12.76 26.06 22.75
C GLY A 17 -11.60 25.12 23.11
N VAL A 18 -11.81 24.23 24.09
CA VAL A 18 -10.81 23.22 24.47
C VAL A 18 -10.62 22.18 23.35
N MET A 19 -11.68 21.73 22.69
CA MET A 19 -11.58 20.80 21.55
C MET A 19 -10.78 21.40 20.39
N ALA A 20 -10.95 22.69 20.10
CA ALA A 20 -10.21 23.36 19.03
C ALA A 20 -8.69 23.31 19.25
N ILE A 21 -8.24 23.50 20.50
CA ILE A 21 -6.81 23.43 20.85
C ILE A 21 -6.27 22.02 20.64
N ILE A 22 -7.02 20.98 21.06
CA ILE A 22 -6.61 19.58 20.88
C ILE A 22 -6.54 19.23 19.40
N PHE A 23 -7.54 19.61 18.61
CA PHE A 23 -7.58 19.33 17.18
C PHE A 23 -6.47 20.03 16.40
N ALA A 24 -6.02 21.21 16.83
CA ALA A 24 -4.90 21.89 16.20
C ALA A 24 -3.62 21.02 16.17
N ILE A 25 -3.42 20.15 17.18
CA ILE A 25 -2.26 19.25 17.26
C ILE A 25 -2.60 17.86 16.69
N ALA A 26 -3.82 17.38 16.91
CA ALA A 26 -4.22 16.03 16.51
C ALA A 26 -4.35 15.85 14.99
N ILE A 27 -4.90 16.84 14.27
CA ILE A 27 -5.16 16.74 12.83
C ILE A 27 -3.89 16.50 11.99
N PRO A 28 -2.80 17.30 12.10
CA PRO A 28 -1.63 17.09 11.25
C PRO A 28 -0.98 15.71 11.47
N ASN A 29 -0.87 15.28 12.73
CA ASN A 29 -0.35 13.96 13.09
C ASN A 29 -1.21 12.83 12.52
N TYR A 30 -2.53 12.96 12.57
CA TYR A 30 -3.45 11.98 11.99
C TYR A 30 -3.33 11.89 10.46
N VAL A 31 -3.17 13.02 9.78
CA VAL A 31 -3.00 13.05 8.31
C VAL A 31 -1.70 12.35 7.90
N GLN A 32 -0.60 12.60 8.61
CA GLN A 32 0.67 11.91 8.35
C GLN A 32 0.53 10.40 8.53
N TRP A 33 0.02 9.97 9.69
CA TRP A 33 -0.19 8.55 9.99
C TRP A 33 -1.09 7.85 8.96
N ARG A 34 -2.15 8.53 8.52
CA ARG A 34 -3.06 8.01 7.49
C ARG A 34 -2.33 7.79 6.16
N ASN A 35 -1.48 8.73 5.75
CA ASN A 35 -0.71 8.62 4.51
C ASN A 35 0.29 7.46 4.56
N GLU A 36 1.00 7.30 5.69
CA GLU A 36 1.90 6.18 5.94
C GLU A 36 1.14 4.84 5.84
N ASN A 37 -0.01 4.72 6.53
CA ASN A 37 -0.82 3.51 6.51
C ASN A 37 -1.40 3.19 5.12
N ASN A 38 -1.76 4.21 4.33
CA ASN A 38 -2.22 4.00 2.95
C ASN A 38 -1.09 3.46 2.05
N MET A 39 0.13 3.97 2.20
CA MET A 39 1.30 3.47 1.47
C MET A 39 1.59 2.00 1.83
N GLU A 40 1.59 1.67 3.13
CA GLU A 40 1.77 0.30 3.61
C GLU A 40 0.67 -0.64 3.10
N SER A 41 -0.57 -0.16 3.02
CA SER A 41 -1.70 -0.91 2.49
C SER A 41 -1.49 -1.24 1.01
N ASP A 42 -1.06 -0.27 0.20
CA ASP A 42 -0.82 -0.48 -1.22
C ASP A 42 0.33 -1.46 -1.48
N VAL A 43 1.46 -1.31 -0.77
CA VAL A 43 2.58 -2.27 -0.85
C VAL A 43 2.12 -3.67 -0.43
N ARG A 44 1.31 -3.78 0.63
CA ARG A 44 0.75 -5.07 1.07
C ARG A 44 -0.18 -5.68 0.04
N LYS A 45 -1.00 -4.88 -0.67
CA LYS A 45 -1.84 -5.37 -1.77
C LYS A 45 -0.96 -5.98 -2.86
N ILE A 46 0.06 -5.27 -3.33
CA ILE A 46 0.99 -5.76 -4.36
C ILE A 46 1.66 -7.07 -3.90
N TYR A 47 2.17 -7.10 -2.66
CA TYR A 47 2.80 -8.28 -2.07
C TYR A 47 1.84 -9.48 -2.00
N SER A 48 0.59 -9.24 -1.61
CA SER A 48 -0.46 -10.26 -1.56
C SER A 48 -0.79 -10.77 -2.97
N THR A 49 -0.94 -9.88 -3.94
CA THR A 49 -1.18 -10.23 -5.35
C THR A 49 -0.05 -11.11 -5.88
N LEU A 50 1.21 -10.74 -5.66
CA LEU A 50 2.37 -11.53 -6.07
C LEU A 50 2.36 -12.95 -5.48
N ASN A 51 2.08 -13.10 -4.18
CA ASN A 51 2.02 -14.42 -3.53
C ASN A 51 0.81 -15.26 -3.97
N ASN A 52 -0.34 -14.61 -4.19
CA ASN A 52 -1.53 -15.28 -4.70
C ASN A 52 -1.25 -15.83 -6.11
N TYR A 53 -0.72 -15.00 -7.00
CA TYR A 53 -0.38 -15.43 -8.36
C TYR A 53 0.80 -16.40 -8.42
N ARG A 54 1.76 -16.34 -7.49
CA ARG A 54 2.77 -17.41 -7.32
C ARG A 54 2.12 -18.76 -7.06
N SER A 55 1.14 -18.80 -6.16
CA SER A 55 0.42 -20.04 -5.82
C SER A 55 -0.45 -20.52 -6.99
N LYS A 56 -1.08 -19.59 -7.71
CA LYS A 56 -1.85 -19.91 -8.94
C LYS A 56 -0.95 -20.42 -10.06
N ALA A 57 0.19 -19.79 -10.32
CA ALA A 57 1.19 -20.21 -11.33
C ALA A 57 1.65 -21.64 -11.07
N PHE A 58 1.98 -21.95 -9.81
CA PHE A 58 2.41 -23.29 -9.43
C PHE A 58 1.31 -24.35 -9.60
N THR A 59 0.06 -24.00 -9.31
CA THR A 59 -1.09 -24.92 -9.35
C THR A 59 -1.59 -25.14 -10.77
N GLN A 60 -1.72 -24.07 -11.56
CA GLN A 60 -2.25 -24.10 -12.93
C GLN A 60 -1.17 -24.45 -13.96
N LYS A 61 0.11 -24.44 -13.56
CA LYS A 61 1.27 -24.65 -14.44
C LYS A 61 1.33 -23.65 -15.60
N THR A 62 0.81 -22.45 -15.38
CA THR A 62 0.85 -21.32 -16.31
C THR A 62 1.76 -20.21 -15.78
N GLU A 63 2.25 -19.39 -16.68
CA GLU A 63 3.09 -18.24 -16.38
C GLU A 63 2.21 -16.99 -16.29
N PHE A 64 2.47 -16.15 -15.29
CA PHE A 64 1.74 -14.88 -15.11
C PHE A 64 2.72 -13.72 -15.16
N LYS A 65 2.25 -12.58 -15.65
CA LYS A 65 2.98 -11.32 -15.66
C LYS A 65 2.21 -10.27 -14.88
N VAL A 66 2.81 -9.78 -13.81
CA VAL A 66 2.27 -8.69 -13.00
C VAL A 66 2.89 -7.39 -13.50
N ILE A 67 2.09 -6.50 -14.04
CA ILE A 67 2.51 -5.22 -14.60
C ILE A 67 2.07 -4.11 -13.64
N ILE A 68 3.03 -3.31 -13.21
CA ILE A 68 2.81 -2.11 -12.41
C ILE A 68 2.87 -0.93 -13.36
N ASN A 69 1.82 -0.12 -13.37
CA ASN A 69 1.72 1.11 -14.15
C ASN A 69 1.19 2.22 -13.26
N GLY A 70 2.10 2.97 -12.63
CA GLY A 70 1.77 4.04 -11.70
C GLY A 70 0.90 3.54 -10.55
N SER A 71 -0.34 4.01 -10.52
CA SER A 71 -1.36 3.72 -9.50
C SER A 71 -2.20 2.47 -9.80
N SER A 72 -1.79 1.64 -10.76
CA SER A 72 -2.49 0.39 -11.08
C SER A 72 -1.54 -0.79 -11.22
N VAL A 73 -2.01 -1.96 -10.80
CA VAL A 73 -1.32 -3.24 -11.00
C VAL A 73 -2.25 -4.17 -11.76
N SER A 74 -1.87 -4.57 -12.96
CA SER A 74 -2.58 -5.58 -13.72
C SER A 74 -1.83 -6.91 -13.68
N VAL A 75 -2.59 -8.00 -13.76
CA VAL A 75 -2.03 -9.34 -13.91
C VAL A 75 -2.49 -9.90 -15.23
N GLU A 76 -1.53 -10.29 -16.05
CA GLU A 76 -1.73 -10.91 -17.35
C GLU A 76 -1.39 -12.40 -17.28
N ASP A 77 -2.18 -13.23 -17.94
CA ASP A 77 -1.85 -14.65 -18.20
C ASP A 77 -0.94 -14.76 -19.44
N ASN A 78 -0.47 -15.97 -19.76
CA ASN A 78 0.36 -16.27 -20.92
C ASN A 78 -0.22 -15.78 -22.27
N ALA A 79 -1.55 -15.66 -22.37
CA ALA A 79 -2.23 -15.09 -23.53
C ALA A 79 -2.27 -13.54 -23.56
N SER A 80 -1.50 -12.87 -22.69
CA SER A 80 -1.49 -11.40 -22.53
C SER A 80 -2.88 -10.81 -22.23
N SER A 81 -3.76 -11.62 -21.63
CA SER A 81 -5.12 -11.21 -21.25
C SER A 81 -5.10 -10.74 -19.80
N VAL A 82 -5.66 -9.56 -19.52
CA VAL A 82 -5.74 -9.03 -18.15
C VAL A 82 -6.76 -9.84 -17.34
N VAL A 83 -6.27 -10.53 -16.32
CA VAL A 83 -7.05 -11.40 -15.41
C VAL A 83 -7.55 -10.64 -14.20
N GLU A 84 -6.74 -9.72 -13.68
CA GLU A 84 -7.06 -8.93 -12.49
C GLU A 84 -6.38 -7.57 -12.56
N THR A 85 -7.06 -6.55 -12.06
CA THR A 85 -6.50 -5.21 -11.89
C THR A 85 -6.74 -4.74 -10.47
N VAL A 86 -5.67 -4.30 -9.82
CA VAL A 86 -5.67 -3.74 -8.46
C VAL A 86 -5.33 -2.25 -8.56
N ASN A 87 -6.20 -1.41 -8.01
CA ASN A 87 -5.95 0.03 -7.93
C ASN A 87 -5.19 0.37 -6.63
N LEU A 88 -4.24 1.27 -6.77
CA LEU A 88 -3.40 1.81 -5.71
C LEU A 88 -3.74 3.28 -5.48
N THR A 89 -3.47 3.74 -4.27
CA THR A 89 -3.60 5.14 -3.86
C THR A 89 -2.38 5.95 -4.27
N TYR A 90 -1.20 5.32 -4.27
CA TYR A 90 0.07 5.92 -4.65
C TYR A 90 0.62 5.37 -5.96
N ASP A 91 1.41 6.20 -6.64
CA ASP A 91 2.08 5.82 -7.88
C ASP A 91 3.40 5.09 -7.63
N PHE A 92 3.56 3.94 -8.27
CA PHE A 92 4.77 3.14 -8.28
C PHE A 92 5.51 3.26 -9.60
N VAL A 93 6.82 3.03 -9.57
CA VAL A 93 7.62 2.98 -10.80
C VAL A 93 7.11 1.86 -11.69
N SER A 94 6.89 2.18 -12.96
CA SER A 94 6.43 1.22 -13.94
C SER A 94 7.43 0.09 -14.08
N ASN A 95 6.97 -1.12 -13.82
CA ASN A 95 7.80 -2.31 -13.79
C ASN A 95 6.93 -3.53 -14.13
N SER A 96 7.53 -4.65 -14.48
CA SER A 96 6.81 -5.90 -14.64
C SER A 96 7.55 -7.03 -13.93
N ILE A 97 6.80 -7.78 -13.13
CA ILE A 97 7.27 -8.99 -12.47
C ILE A 97 6.71 -10.19 -13.22
N THR A 98 7.57 -11.10 -13.65
CA THR A 98 7.15 -12.38 -14.21
C THR A 98 7.11 -13.43 -13.10
N ILE A 99 6.16 -14.34 -13.20
CA ILE A 99 6.00 -15.49 -12.31
C ILE A 99 5.95 -16.73 -13.20
N ASP A 100 7.01 -17.54 -13.14
CA ASP A 100 7.08 -18.78 -13.91
C ASP A 100 6.12 -19.84 -13.32
N LYS A 101 5.75 -20.87 -14.10
CA LYS A 101 4.98 -22.05 -13.68
C LYS A 101 5.61 -22.82 -12.51
N ARG A 102 6.87 -22.53 -12.20
CA ARG A 102 7.64 -23.07 -11.07
C ARG A 102 7.48 -22.22 -9.79
N GLY A 103 6.80 -21.08 -9.87
CA GLY A 103 6.62 -20.14 -8.77
C GLY A 103 7.90 -19.35 -8.43
N THR A 104 8.80 -19.17 -9.40
CA THR A 104 9.93 -18.26 -9.30
C THR A 104 9.55 -16.90 -9.86
N PHE A 105 10.07 -15.84 -9.24
CA PHE A 105 9.87 -14.48 -9.70
C PHE A 105 10.98 -14.07 -10.68
N GLY A 106 10.68 -13.12 -11.56
CA GLY A 106 11.67 -12.43 -12.38
C GLY A 106 11.29 -10.96 -12.50
N GLY A 107 12.29 -10.08 -12.59
CA GLY A 107 12.08 -8.63 -12.70
C GLY A 107 12.81 -7.84 -11.62
N ASN A 108 12.42 -6.58 -11.46
CA ASN A 108 13.12 -5.63 -10.58
C ASN A 108 12.34 -5.36 -9.29
N ASN A 109 12.97 -4.72 -8.31
CA ASN A 109 12.29 -4.25 -7.11
C ASN A 109 11.14 -3.29 -7.45
N ILE A 110 10.09 -3.32 -6.62
CA ILE A 110 8.93 -2.44 -6.73
C ILE A 110 9.07 -1.36 -5.66
N TYR A 111 9.04 -0.10 -6.06
CA TYR A 111 9.18 1.04 -5.16
C TYR A 111 8.39 2.22 -5.73
N PRO A 112 7.99 3.18 -4.89
CA PRO A 112 7.14 4.27 -5.30
C PRO A 112 7.92 5.28 -6.16
N GLN A 113 7.23 6.01 -7.04
CA GLN A 113 7.85 6.96 -7.99
C GLN A 113 8.55 8.13 -7.29
N ASN A 114 7.88 8.77 -6.33
CA ASN A 114 8.41 9.90 -5.56
C ASN A 114 7.67 9.96 -4.23
N THR A 115 8.35 9.74 -3.10
CA THR A 115 7.68 9.79 -1.80
C THR A 115 8.50 10.53 -0.76
N THR A 116 7.92 11.58 -0.20
CA THR A 116 8.39 12.22 1.04
C THR A 116 7.83 11.54 2.30
N ILE A 117 7.07 10.45 2.13
CA ILE A 117 6.37 9.75 3.21
C ILE A 117 7.28 8.62 3.71
N GLN A 118 7.42 8.50 5.03
CA GLN A 118 8.27 7.49 5.68
C GLN A 118 7.45 6.47 6.48
N PRO A 119 6.76 5.53 5.82
CA PRO A 119 6.10 4.43 6.52
C PRO A 119 7.11 3.39 7.03
N GLN A 120 6.64 2.35 7.74
CA GLN A 120 7.51 1.24 8.15
C GLN A 120 8.08 0.46 6.95
N TYR A 121 7.29 0.35 5.87
CA TYR A 121 7.73 -0.24 4.60
C TYR A 121 7.02 0.44 3.43
N ASN A 122 7.75 0.71 2.35
CA ASN A 122 7.23 1.35 1.13
C ASN A 122 7.65 0.63 -0.17
N CYS A 123 8.45 -0.44 -0.09
CA CYS A 123 8.94 -1.13 -1.28
C CYS A 123 8.91 -2.65 -1.12
N ILE A 124 9.04 -3.34 -2.25
CA ILE A 124 9.13 -4.80 -2.35
C ILE A 124 10.42 -5.15 -3.06
N ALA A 125 11.31 -5.85 -2.36
CA ALA A 125 12.48 -6.44 -2.97
C ALA A 125 12.11 -7.78 -3.61
N VAL A 126 12.49 -7.94 -4.87
CA VAL A 126 12.18 -9.14 -5.67
C VAL A 126 13.48 -9.87 -5.99
N ASP A 127 13.48 -11.15 -5.70
CA ASP A 127 14.57 -12.11 -5.92
C ASP A 127 13.92 -13.37 -6.51
N ASP A 128 14.67 -14.20 -7.24
CA ASP A 128 14.13 -15.31 -8.03
C ASP A 128 13.23 -16.24 -7.21
N THR A 129 13.53 -16.42 -5.92
CA THR A 129 12.85 -17.40 -5.06
C THR A 129 11.99 -16.78 -3.96
N ARG A 130 12.11 -15.47 -3.73
CA ARG A 130 11.51 -14.77 -2.58
C ARG A 130 11.18 -13.33 -2.90
N ILE A 131 10.15 -12.83 -2.23
CA ILE A 131 9.83 -11.41 -2.19
C ILE A 131 9.84 -10.95 -0.73
N LYS A 132 10.28 -9.72 -0.49
CA LYS A 132 10.37 -9.14 0.86
C LYS A 132 9.85 -7.73 0.88
N LEU A 133 9.17 -7.37 1.96
CA LEU A 133 8.83 -5.99 2.25
C LEU A 133 10.08 -5.27 2.74
N GLY A 134 10.27 -4.05 2.29
CA GLY A 134 11.41 -3.22 2.65
C GLY A 134 11.07 -1.75 2.62
N PHE A 135 12.12 -0.95 2.78
CA PHE A 135 12.02 0.50 2.83
C PHE A 135 13.04 1.17 1.89
N THR A 136 12.64 2.27 1.27
CA THR A 136 13.46 3.12 0.41
C THR A 136 13.32 4.59 0.79
N ASN A 137 14.43 5.31 0.88
CA ASN A 137 14.45 6.74 1.21
C ASN A 137 14.33 7.62 -0.04
N ASP A 138 15.02 7.23 -1.11
CA ASP A 138 15.25 8.10 -2.27
C ASP A 138 14.47 7.63 -3.52
N GLY A 139 13.56 6.65 -3.35
CA GLY A 139 12.89 6.02 -4.48
C GLY A 139 13.88 5.30 -5.41
N SER A 140 15.05 4.90 -4.91
CA SER A 140 16.07 4.17 -5.68
C SER A 140 16.44 2.88 -4.95
N GLY A 141 15.90 1.75 -5.44
CA GLY A 141 16.12 0.44 -4.82
C GLY A 141 15.23 0.19 -3.60
N CYS A 142 15.42 -0.96 -2.95
CA CYS A 142 14.64 -1.38 -1.80
C CYS A 142 15.56 -2.04 -0.77
N ASN A 143 15.63 -1.50 0.45
CA ASN A 143 16.40 -2.07 1.56
C ASN A 143 15.49 -3.02 2.34
N TRP A 144 15.92 -4.27 2.56
CA TRP A 144 15.08 -5.35 3.11
C TRP A 144 15.83 -6.25 4.09
#